data_AF-A0A7K2ZAG8-F1
#
_entry.id   AF-A0A7K2ZAG8-F1
#
_cell.length_a   1.000
_cell.length_b   1.000
_cell.length_c   1.000
_cell.angle_alpha   90.00
_cell.angle_beta   90.00
_cell.angle_gamma   90.00
#
_symmetry.space_group_name_H-M   'P 1'
#
loop_
_entity.id
_entity.type
_entity.pdbx_description
1 polymer ?
#
loop_
_entity_poly.entity_id
_entity_poly.type
_entity_poly.pdbx_seq_one_letter_code
_entity_poly.pdbx_strand_id
1 'polypeptide(L)'
;MDDESLSDWAKRRDAKIGRLRAVPLVSGEGPSASHLNPDSPRAIQRWNGYTWEPYGTAANLAETRRLLHPRDEEPPTVTAPRPQVA
;
A
#
# COMPACT_ATOMS: atom_id res chain seq x y z
N MET A 1 -21.59 -28.25 1.80
CA MET A 1 -21.69 -26.81 1.50
C MET A 1 -21.65 -26.13 2.84
N ASP A 2 -20.46 -25.84 3.35
CA ASP A 2 -20.32 -25.07 4.59
C ASP A 2 -20.49 -23.61 4.23
N ASP A 3 -21.71 -23.12 4.43
CA ASP A 3 -22.02 -21.71 4.23
C ASP A 3 -21.24 -20.91 5.29
N GLU A 4 -20.46 -19.93 4.84
CA GLU A 4 -19.70 -19.10 5.75
C GLU A 4 -20.66 -18.32 6.65
N SER A 5 -20.39 -18.30 7.96
CA SER A 5 -21.19 -17.49 8.87
C SER A 5 -21.09 -16.01 8.49
N LEU A 6 -22.21 -15.28 8.57
CA LEU A 6 -22.27 -13.85 8.25
C LEU A 6 -21.26 -13.04 9.08
N SER A 7 -20.97 -13.49 10.30
CA SER A 7 -19.95 -12.93 11.19
C SER A 7 -18.53 -13.09 10.65
N ASP A 8 -18.18 -14.24 10.07
CA ASP A 8 -16.84 -14.48 9.55
C ASP A 8 -16.63 -13.78 8.20
N TRP A 9 -17.69 -13.71 7.39
CA TRP A 9 -17.73 -12.85 6.22
C TRP A 9 -17.48 -11.39 6.58
N ALA A 10 -18.17 -10.87 7.61
CA ALA A 10 -18.05 -9.49 8.06
C ALA A 10 -16.61 -9.21 8.56
N LYS A 11 -16.03 -10.09 9.36
CA LYS A 11 -14.63 -9.96 9.81
C LYS A 11 -13.64 -9.88 8.65
N ARG A 12 -13.77 -10.74 7.63
CA ARG A 12 -12.88 -10.69 6.45
C ARG A 12 -13.08 -9.43 5.62
N ARG A 13 -14.30 -8.91 5.54
CA ARG A 13 -14.59 -7.63 4.89
C ARG A 13 -13.92 -6.48 5.63
N ASP A 14 -14.09 -6.43 6.94
CA ASP A 14 -13.59 -5.35 7.80
C ASP A 14 -12.06 -5.38 7.93
N ALA A 15 -11.45 -6.57 7.87
CA ALA A 15 -9.99 -6.72 7.85
C ALA A 15 -9.29 -5.99 6.69
N LYS A 16 -10.03 -5.59 5.64
CA LYS A 16 -9.49 -4.83 4.51
C LYS A 16 -9.60 -3.32 4.71
N ILE A 17 -10.41 -2.84 5.67
CA ILE A 17 -10.62 -1.41 5.92
C ILE A 17 -9.29 -0.75 6.30
N GLY A 18 -9.05 0.44 5.75
CA GLY A 18 -7.79 1.18 5.93
C GLY A 18 -6.70 0.78 4.94
N ARG A 19 -6.88 -0.26 4.12
CA ARG A 19 -5.91 -0.62 3.08
C ARG A 19 -5.74 0.53 2.09
N LEU A 20 -4.49 0.82 1.74
CA LEU A 20 -4.15 1.83 0.74
C LEU A 20 -3.87 1.18 -0.62
N ARG A 21 -4.18 1.91 -1.69
CA ARG A 21 -3.75 1.59 -3.06
C ARG A 21 -3.34 2.87 -3.79
N ALA A 22 -2.55 2.71 -4.84
CA ALA A 22 -2.17 3.80 -5.73
C ALA A 22 -2.73 3.59 -7.13
N VAL A 23 -3.21 4.67 -7.75
CA VAL A 23 -3.72 4.70 -9.11
C VAL A 23 -2.92 5.75 -9.90
N PRO A 24 -2.21 5.37 -10.98
CA PRO A 24 -1.48 6.34 -11.81
C PRO A 24 -2.40 7.40 -12.39
N LEU A 25 -1.99 8.67 -12.25
CA LEU A 25 -2.61 9.82 -12.90
C LEU A 25 -1.85 10.10 -14.20
N VAL A 26 -2.06 9.25 -15.20
CA VAL A 26 -1.48 9.42 -16.53
C VAL A 26 -2.43 10.23 -17.41
N SER A 27 -1.93 11.31 -18.01
CA SER A 27 -2.67 12.10 -19.00
C SER A 27 -2.50 11.45 -20.38
N GLY A 28 -3.58 10.89 -20.95
CA GLY A 28 -3.62 10.39 -22.34
C GLY A 28 -4.12 8.94 -22.49
N GLU A 29 -4.37 8.53 -23.73
CA GLU A 29 -4.64 7.13 -24.10
C GLU A 29 -3.31 6.36 -24.08
N GLY A 30 -2.86 5.97 -22.88
CA GLY A 30 -1.64 5.20 -22.69
C GLY A 30 -1.82 4.14 -21.61
N PRO A 31 -1.06 3.03 -21.68
CA PRO A 31 -1.18 1.96 -20.70
C PRO A 31 -0.90 2.47 -19.28
N SER A 32 -1.88 2.27 -18.39
CA SER A 32 -1.92 2.89 -17.05
C SER A 32 -1.45 1.96 -15.92
N ALA A 33 -0.67 0.92 -16.25
CA ALA A 33 -0.17 -0.02 -15.24
C ALA A 33 0.81 0.65 -14.29
N SER A 34 0.80 0.25 -13.02
CA SER A 34 1.53 0.96 -11.95
C SER A 34 3.05 1.06 -12.13
N HIS A 35 3.67 0.15 -12.88
CA HIS A 35 5.10 0.18 -13.19
C HIS A 35 5.44 1.03 -14.42
N LEU A 36 4.44 1.41 -15.21
CA LEU A 36 4.61 2.30 -16.34
C LEU A 36 4.65 3.73 -15.79
N ASN A 37 5.53 4.56 -16.34
CA ASN A 37 5.75 5.95 -15.94
C ASN A 37 6.06 6.10 -14.43
N PRO A 38 7.25 5.69 -13.97
CA PRO A 38 7.62 5.77 -12.56
C PRO A 38 7.56 7.20 -12.02
N ASP A 39 7.81 8.22 -12.85
CA ASP A 39 7.83 9.63 -12.44
C ASP A 39 6.45 10.32 -12.49
N SER A 40 5.40 9.64 -12.97
CA SER A 40 4.06 10.24 -13.01
C SER A 40 3.41 10.31 -11.62
N PRO A 41 2.57 11.32 -11.35
CA PRO A 41 1.83 11.40 -10.11
C PRO A 41 0.82 10.26 -9.98
N ARG A 42 0.48 9.90 -8.75
CA ARG A 42 -0.43 8.80 -8.40
C ARG A 42 -1.41 9.27 -7.33
N ALA A 43 -2.70 8.97 -7.52
CA ALA A 43 -3.69 9.16 -6.48
C ALA A 43 -3.62 8.00 -5.47
N ILE A 44 -3.54 8.33 -4.19
CA ILE A 44 -3.63 7.38 -3.10
C ILE A 44 -5.08 7.30 -2.65
N GLN A 45 -5.60 6.08 -2.59
CA GLN A 45 -6.97 5.81 -2.16
C GLN A 45 -6.98 4.83 -0.99
N ARG A 46 -7.92 5.03 -0.06
CA ARG A 46 -8.12 4.17 1.10
C ARG A 46 -9.41 3.36 0.95
N TRP A 47 -9.37 2.08 1.28
CA TRP A 47 -10.57 1.26 1.34
C TRP A 47 -11.32 1.55 2.63
N ASN A 48 -12.55 2.07 2.53
CA ASN A 48 -13.37 2.38 3.70
C ASN A 48 -14.37 1.28 4.08
N GLY A 49 -14.30 0.13 3.41
CA GLY A 49 -15.24 -0.96 3.61
C GLY A 49 -16.33 -1.02 2.56
N TYR A 50 -16.52 0.01 1.73
CA TYR A 50 -17.50 0.04 0.65
C TYR A 50 -16.91 0.49 -0.69
N THR A 51 -16.11 1.55 -0.66
CA THR A 51 -15.45 2.11 -1.85
C THR A 51 -14.02 2.51 -1.54
N TRP A 52 -13.28 2.82 -2.60
CA TRP A 52 -11.98 3.45 -2.51
C TRP A 52 -12.16 4.96 -2.48
N GLU A 53 -11.88 5.57 -1.33
CA GLU A 53 -12.01 7.01 -1.13
C GLU A 53 -10.66 7.72 -1.34
N PRO A 54 -10.66 8.99 -1.80
CA PRO A 54 -9.43 9.78 -1.89
C PRO A 54 -8.76 9.91 -0.52
N TYR A 55 -7.46 9.62 -0.47
CA TYR A 55 -6.65 9.74 0.75
C TYR A 55 -5.52 10.76 0.58
N GLY A 56 -4.96 10.87 -0.63
CA GLY A 56 -3.90 11.83 -0.94
C GLY A 56 -3.32 11.60 -2.33
N THR A 57 -2.15 12.16 -2.57
CA THR A 57 -1.39 12.01 -3.82
C THR A 57 0.07 11.75 -3.53
N ALA A 58 0.76 11.05 -4.44
CA ALA A 58 2.21 10.91 -4.47
C ALA A 58 2.72 11.46 -5.80
N ALA A 59 3.87 12.13 -5.77
CA ALA A 59 4.50 12.72 -6.94
C ALA A 59 5.05 11.66 -7.90
N ASN A 60 5.49 10.51 -7.39
CA ASN A 60 6.08 9.44 -8.19
C ASN A 60 5.90 8.05 -7.53
N LEU A 61 6.38 7.01 -8.22
CA LEU A 61 6.32 5.61 -7.77
C LEU A 61 7.16 5.36 -6.51
N ALA A 62 8.28 6.06 -6.33
CA ALA A 62 9.14 5.88 -5.15
C ALA A 62 8.43 6.37 -3.87
N GLU A 63 7.87 7.58 -3.90
CA GLU A 63 7.05 8.11 -2.80
C GLU A 63 5.81 7.23 -2.55
N THR A 64 5.17 6.76 -3.62
CA THR A 64 4.06 5.81 -3.52
C THR A 64 4.43 4.56 -2.72
N ARG A 65 5.61 3.96 -2.98
CA ARG A 65 6.08 2.77 -2.26
C ARG A 65 6.25 3.05 -0.77
N ARG A 66 6.81 4.20 -0.40
CA ARG A 66 6.96 4.61 1.01
C ARG A 66 5.63 4.73 1.74
N LEU A 67 4.63 5.33 1.08
CA LEU A 67 3.30 5.50 1.65
C LEU A 67 2.54 4.18 1.81
N LEU A 68 2.67 3.26 0.85
CA LEU A 68 2.00 1.96 0.89
C LEU A 68 2.70 0.96 1.81
N HIS A 69 4.00 1.10 1.99
CA HIS A 69 4.87 0.15 2.70
C HIS A 69 5.81 0.84 3.70
N PRO A 70 5.28 1.52 4.73
CA PRO A 70 6.11 2.31 5.65
C PRO A 70 7.08 1.46 6.50
N ARG A 71 6.81 0.16 6.67
CA ARG A 71 7.68 -0.77 7.42
C ARG A 71 8.79 -1.41 6.58
N ASP A 72 8.71 -1.37 5.25
CA ASP A 72 9.77 -1.89 4.38
C ASP A 72 10.96 -0.90 4.27
N GLU A 73 10.81 0.31 4.82
CA GLU A 73 11.86 1.32 4.95
C GLU A 73 12.48 1.34 6.37
N GLU A 74 12.32 0.25 7.16
CA GLU A 74 13.19 0.04 8.31
C GLU A 74 14.60 -0.27 7.78
N PRO A 75 15.63 0.54 8.08
CA PRO A 75 16.99 0.23 7.66
C PRO A 75 17.37 -1.15 8.20
N PRO A 76 18.21 -1.94 7.51
CA PRO A 76 18.70 -3.19 8.06
C PRO A 76 19.26 -2.87 9.44
N THR A 77 18.67 -3.45 10.48
CA THR A 77 19.12 -3.30 11.85
C THR A 77 20.61 -3.59 11.84
N VAL A 78 21.44 -2.55 11.99
CA VAL A 78 22.89 -2.73 12.14
C VAL A 78 23.02 -3.56 13.40
N THR A 79 23.27 -4.85 13.21
CA THR A 79 23.61 -5.76 14.30
C THR A 79 24.93 -5.25 14.82
N ALA A 80 24.90 -4.45 15.88
CA ALA A 80 26.10 -3.99 16.56
C ALA A 80 26.91 -5.25 16.94
N PRO A 81 28.22 -5.30 16.62
CA PRO A 81 29.03 -6.45 16.97
C PRO A 81 29.05 -6.60 18.49
N ARG A 82 28.66 -7.80 18.97
CA ARG A 82 28.78 -8.15 20.39
C ARG A 82 30.23 -7.92 20.83
N PRO A 83 30.48 -7.29 21.99
CA PRO A 83 31.82 -7.18 22.51
C PRO A 83 32.31 -8.59 22.89
N GLN A 84 33.33 -9.06 22.19
CA GLN A 84 34.12 -10.22 22.60
C GLN A 84 34.88 -9.83 23.87
N VAL A 85 34.50 -10.42 25.00
CA VAL A 85 35.22 -10.28 26.27
C VAL A 85 36.45 -11.19 26.21
N ALA A 86 37.60 -10.60 26.56
CA ALA A 86 38.93 -11.20 26.55
C ALA A 86 39.11 -12.30 27.62
#